data_AF-A0A2V8ECQ7-F1
#
_entry.id   AF-A0A2V8ECQ7-F1
#
_cell.length_a   1.000
_cell.length_b   1.000
_cell.length_c   1.000
_cell.angle_alpha   90.00
_cell.angle_beta   90.00
_cell.angle_gamma   90.00
#
_symmetry.space_group_name_H-M   'P 1'
#
loop_
_entity.id
_entity.type
_entity.pdbx_description
1 polymer ?
#
loop_
_entity_poly.entity_id
_entity_poly.type
_entity_poly.pdbx_seq_one_letter_code
_entity_poly.pdbx_strand_id
1 'polypeptide(L)'
;MFSQRARSSGSGTLGRAERLERAVTTRFHQSDPTCVDIGLVNNMPDAALNATERQFEGLLGMAAGDVPVALTFYTLPEVRRTDFGRHEVSRYAHIDE
;
A
#
# COMPACT_ATOMS: atom_id res chain seq x y z
N MET A 1 41.31 -0.07 28.28
CA MET A 1 42.73 -0.07 27.85
C MET A 1 42.75 -0.22 26.34
N PHE A 2 43.43 0.69 25.66
CA PHE A 2 43.30 1.04 24.24
C PHE A 2 43.97 0.02 23.30
N SER A 3 43.45 -0.09 22.08
CA SER A 3 44.31 -0.04 20.89
C SER A 3 43.54 0.47 19.67
N GLN A 4 43.94 1.65 19.19
CA GLN A 4 43.62 2.24 17.89
C GLN A 4 44.79 1.99 16.93
N ARG A 5 44.50 1.75 15.65
CA ARG A 5 45.26 2.23 14.47
C ARG A 5 44.24 2.43 13.35
N ALA A 6 43.92 3.66 12.94
CA ALA A 6 44.65 4.57 12.06
C ALA A 6 44.24 4.44 10.57
N ARG A 7 43.26 5.30 10.22
CA ARG A 7 42.91 5.98 8.96
C ARG A 7 43.61 5.57 7.65
N SER A 8 42.79 5.43 6.60
CA SER A 8 43.10 6.04 5.31
C SER A 8 41.85 6.72 4.75
N SER A 9 42.06 7.95 4.28
CA SER A 9 41.08 8.91 3.79
C SER A 9 40.90 8.75 2.29
N GLY A 10 39.72 8.30 1.86
CA GLY A 10 39.24 8.40 0.49
C GLY A 10 38.28 9.58 0.38
N SER A 11 38.77 10.68 -0.18
CA SER A 11 37.96 11.82 -0.62
C SER A 11 37.13 11.40 -1.83
N GLY A 12 35.81 11.33 -1.66
CA GLY A 12 34.85 11.10 -2.73
C GLY A 12 33.61 11.92 -2.44
N THR A 13 33.57 13.14 -2.96
CA THR A 13 32.40 14.02 -2.92
C THR A 13 31.34 13.45 -3.85
N LEU A 14 30.43 12.62 -3.32
CA LEU A 14 29.19 12.26 -3.99
C LEU A 14 28.04 12.73 -3.10
N GLY A 15 27.18 13.55 -3.71
CA GLY A 15 26.10 14.28 -3.06
C GLY A 15 25.29 13.38 -2.13
N ARG A 16 25.17 13.84 -0.89
CA ARG A 16 24.28 13.30 0.13
C ARG A 16 22.84 13.46 -0.36
N ALA A 17 22.30 12.44 -1.03
CA ALA A 17 20.86 12.27 -1.09
C ALA A 17 20.43 11.95 0.34
N GLU A 18 19.96 12.97 1.07
CA GLU A 18 19.26 12.76 2.33
C GLU A 18 17.97 12.02 2.00
N ARG A 19 18.05 10.69 1.96
CA ARG A 19 16.89 9.82 2.01
C ARG A 19 16.24 10.13 3.35
N LEU A 20 15.13 10.87 3.29
CA LEU A 20 14.27 11.10 4.44
C LEU A 20 13.75 9.72 4.85
N GLU A 21 14.48 9.03 5.72
CA GLU A 21 14.05 7.85 6.44
C GLU A 21 12.92 8.30 7.38
N ARG A 22 11.76 8.67 6.80
CA ARG A 22 10.52 8.57 7.54
C ARG A 22 10.36 7.07 7.75
N ALA A 23 10.85 6.60 8.90
CA ALA A 23 10.58 5.27 9.39
C ALA A 23 9.07 5.18 9.58
N VAL A 24 8.36 4.94 8.49
CA VAL A 24 6.99 4.50 8.49
C VAL A 24 7.07 3.13 9.14
N THR A 25 6.82 3.09 10.44
CA THR A 25 6.62 1.86 11.20
C THR A 25 5.27 1.24 10.81
N THR A 26 5.03 1.07 9.51
CA THR A 26 4.00 0.15 9.06
C THR A 26 4.49 -1.23 9.44
N ARG A 27 3.84 -1.84 10.42
CA ARG A 27 4.00 -3.27 10.67
C ARG A 27 3.59 -3.95 9.37
N PHE A 28 4.57 -4.52 8.67
CA PHE A 28 4.26 -5.38 7.54
C PHE A 28 3.44 -6.54 8.11
N HIS A 29 2.21 -6.70 7.60
CA HIS A 29 1.46 -7.93 7.83
C HIS A 29 2.37 -9.07 7.42
N GLN A 30 2.44 -10.14 8.24
CA GLN A 30 3.31 -11.26 7.99
C GLN A 30 2.92 -11.87 6.64
N SER A 31 3.70 -11.56 5.60
CA SER A 31 3.34 -11.87 4.22
C SER A 31 3.40 -13.38 4.01
N ASP A 32 2.32 -13.97 3.49
CA ASP A 32 2.36 -15.33 2.98
C ASP A 32 3.13 -15.31 1.65
N PRO A 33 4.28 -16.00 1.52
CA PRO A 33 5.06 -15.98 0.27
C PRO A 33 4.33 -16.61 -0.92
N THR A 34 3.17 -17.27 -0.68
CA THR A 34 2.35 -17.90 -1.70
C THR A 34 1.11 -17.09 -2.07
N CYS A 35 0.83 -15.97 -1.42
CA CYS A 35 -0.33 -15.11 -1.69
C CYS A 35 0.11 -13.64 -1.86
N VAL A 36 -0.52 -12.95 -2.80
CA VAL A 36 -0.32 -11.51 -2.96
C VAL A 36 -1.49 -10.77 -2.31
N ASP A 37 -1.21 -10.07 -1.21
CA ASP A 37 -2.17 -9.17 -0.57
C ASP A 37 -2.16 -7.81 -1.29
N ILE A 38 -3.32 -7.40 -1.82
CA ILE A 38 -3.51 -6.13 -2.52
C ILE A 38 -4.55 -5.30 -1.78
N GLY A 39 -4.15 -4.11 -1.33
CA GLY A 39 -5.08 -3.08 -0.88
C GLY A 39 -5.43 -2.13 -2.02
N LEU A 40 -6.71 -2.01 -2.37
CA LEU A 40 -7.20 -1.03 -3.35
C LEU A 40 -7.96 0.10 -2.66
N VAL A 41 -7.41 1.31 -2.74
CA VAL A 41 -8.11 2.53 -2.31
C VAL A 41 -9.02 3.01 -3.44
N ASN A 42 -10.33 2.76 -3.33
CA ASN A 42 -11.32 3.12 -4.33
C ASN A 42 -11.94 4.50 -4.02
N ASN A 43 -11.32 5.53 -4.58
CA ASN A 43 -11.74 6.93 -4.45
C ASN A 43 -12.80 7.36 -5.47
N MET A 44 -13.43 6.41 -6.17
CA MET A 44 -14.45 6.73 -7.17
C MET A 44 -15.74 7.23 -6.52
N PRO A 45 -16.49 8.12 -7.19
CA PRO A 45 -17.81 8.54 -6.72
C PRO A 45 -18.79 7.36 -6.76
N ASP A 46 -19.88 7.47 -6.01
CA ASP A 46 -20.87 6.40 -5.81
C ASP A 46 -21.35 5.71 -7.09
N ALA A 47 -21.58 6.50 -8.15
CA ALA A 47 -22.04 5.99 -9.45
C ALA A 47 -21.06 5.00 -10.11
N ALA A 48 -19.77 5.05 -9.74
CA ALA A 48 -18.72 4.23 -10.32
C ALA A 48 -18.09 3.26 -9.32
N LEU A 49 -18.52 3.25 -8.07
CA LEU A 49 -17.93 2.45 -6.99
C LEU A 49 -17.93 0.94 -7.33
N ASN A 50 -19.13 0.39 -7.50
CA ASN A 50 -19.33 -1.04 -7.78
C ASN A 50 -18.79 -1.44 -9.17
N ALA A 51 -18.83 -0.52 -10.13
CA ALA A 51 -18.25 -0.76 -11.46
C ALA A 51 -16.73 -0.91 -11.37
N THR A 52 -16.08 -0.07 -10.55
CA THR A 52 -14.63 -0.11 -10.34
C THR A 52 -14.22 -1.37 -9.60
N GLU A 53 -14.94 -1.78 -8.55
CA GLU A 53 -14.71 -3.06 -7.85
C GLU A 53 -14.66 -4.24 -8.84
N ARG A 54 -15.72 -4.40 -9.63
CA ARG A 54 -15.84 -5.49 -10.60
C ARG A 54 -14.77 -5.47 -11.68
N GLN A 55 -14.37 -4.28 -12.13
CA GLN A 55 -13.30 -4.14 -13.12
C GLN A 55 -11.97 -4.64 -12.57
N PHE A 56 -11.60 -4.22 -11.36
CA PHE A 56 -10.35 -4.66 -10.74
C PHE A 56 -10.36 -6.15 -10.39
N GLU A 57 -11.47 -6.67 -9.84
CA GLU A 57 -11.63 -8.10 -9.60
C GLU A 57 -11.46 -8.92 -10.88
N GLY A 58 -12.11 -8.49 -11.97
CA GLY A 58 -11.99 -9.16 -13.26
C GLY A 58 -10.58 -9.11 -13.84
N LEU A 59 -9.94 -7.93 -13.81
CA LEU A 59 -8.57 -7.76 -14.31
C LEU A 59 -7.57 -8.60 -13.50
N LEU A 60 -7.66 -8.58 -12.17
CA LEU A 60 -6.81 -9.38 -11.31
C LEU A 60 -7.07 -10.87 -11.48
N GLY A 61 -8.33 -11.30 -11.55
CA GLY A 61 -8.69 -12.69 -11.79
C GLY A 61 -8.14 -13.24 -13.11
N MET A 62 -8.06 -12.41 -14.15
CA MET A 62 -7.43 -12.80 -15.42
C MET A 62 -5.90 -12.77 -15.39
N ALA A 63 -5.31 -11.83 -14.65
CA ALA A 63 -3.87 -11.62 -14.63
C ALA A 63 -3.12 -12.50 -13.61
N ALA A 64 -3.79 -12.95 -12.55
CA ALA A 64 -3.18 -13.64 -11.43
C ALA A 64 -2.65 -15.04 -11.78
N GLY A 65 -3.23 -15.69 -12.80
CA GLY A 65 -2.88 -17.07 -13.15
C GLY A 65 -3.07 -18.00 -11.94
N ASP A 66 -2.00 -18.71 -11.56
CA ASP A 66 -2.00 -19.62 -10.42
C ASP A 66 -1.64 -18.95 -9.09
N VAL A 67 -1.41 -17.63 -9.07
CA VAL A 67 -1.05 -16.89 -7.85
C VAL A 67 -2.34 -16.44 -7.12
N PRO A 68 -2.59 -16.91 -5.89
CA PRO A 68 -3.66 -16.38 -5.05
C PRO A 68 -3.50 -14.87 -4.82
N VAL A 69 -4.59 -14.13 -4.99
CA VAL A 69 -4.67 -12.70 -4.70
C VAL A 69 -5.74 -12.46 -3.65
N ALA A 70 -5.35 -11.87 -2.52
CA ALA A 70 -6.27 -11.38 -1.51
C ALA A 70 -6.48 -9.88 -1.73
N LEU A 71 -7.65 -9.51 -2.25
CA LEU A 71 -8.01 -8.12 -2.52
C LEU A 71 -8.82 -7.53 -1.35
N THR A 72 -8.33 -6.45 -0.76
CA THR A 72 -9.04 -5.66 0.25
C THR A 72 -9.33 -4.27 -0.28
N PHE A 73 -10.59 -3.84 -0.21
CA PHE A 73 -10.99 -2.49 -0.60
C PHE A 73 -10.93 -1.52 0.58
N TYR A 74 -10.52 -0.30 0.27
CA TYR A 74 -10.44 0.83 1.19
C TYR A 74 -11.05 2.07 0.55
N THR A 75 -11.48 3.02 1.36
CA THR A 75 -11.91 4.36 0.89
C THR A 75 -11.27 5.42 1.76
N LEU A 76 -10.96 6.56 1.16
CA LEU A 76 -10.60 7.74 1.92
C LEU A 76 -11.85 8.38 2.56
N PRO A 77 -11.76 8.85 3.82
CA PRO A 77 -12.89 9.47 4.52
C PRO A 77 -13.30 10.83 3.91
N GLU A 78 -12.42 11.50 3.16
CA GLU A 78 -12.67 12.81 2.56
C GLU A 78 -13.55 12.74 1.29
N VAL A 79 -13.73 11.55 0.73
CA VAL A 79 -14.58 11.37 -0.47
C VAL A 79 -16.04 11.51 -0.05
N ARG A 80 -16.73 12.52 -0.59
CA ARG A 80 -18.16 12.72 -0.31
C ARG A 80 -19.00 11.61 -0.93
N ARG A 81 -19.75 10.90 -0.09
CA ARG A 81 -20.65 9.79 -0.46
C ARG A 81 -22.11 10.15 -0.15
N THR A 82 -23.03 9.66 -0.96
CA THR A 82 -24.47 9.58 -0.65
C THR A 82 -24.74 8.43 0.34
N ASP A 83 -26.00 8.24 0.75
CA ASP A 83 -26.39 7.09 1.59
C ASP A 83 -26.01 5.75 0.96
N PHE A 84 -26.21 5.63 -0.36
CA PHE A 84 -25.82 4.43 -1.10
C PHE A 84 -24.31 4.20 -1.02
N GLY A 85 -23.50 5.22 -1.32
CA GLY A 85 -22.04 5.10 -1.25
C GLY A 85 -21.54 4.75 0.15
N ARG A 86 -22.15 5.32 1.20
CA ARG A 86 -21.82 4.98 2.59
C ARG A 86 -22.17 3.53 2.94
N HIS A 87 -23.29 3.02 2.45
CA HIS A 87 -23.66 1.63 2.63
C HIS A 87 -22.67 0.70 1.93
N GLU A 88 -22.29 1.01 0.68
CA GLU A 88 -21.34 0.20 -0.07
C GLU A 88 -19.96 0.14 0.61
N VAL A 89 -19.39 1.29 0.98
CA VAL A 89 -18.07 1.34 1.63
C VAL A 89 -18.08 0.85 3.08
N SER A 90 -19.23 0.52 3.66
CA SER A 90 -19.29 -0.13 4.99
C SER A 90 -18.66 -1.53 4.98
N ARG A 91 -18.51 -2.13 3.79
CA ARG A 91 -17.83 -3.40 3.56
C ARG A 91 -16.31 -3.24 3.43
N TYR A 92 -15.82 -2.01 3.32
CA TYR A 92 -14.41 -1.74 3.11
C TYR A 92 -13.65 -1.75 4.43
N ALA A 93 -12.37 -2.09 4.37
CA ALA A 93 -11.48 -1.90 5.50
C ALA A 93 -11.19 -0.41 5.71
N HIS A 94 -10.90 -0.04 6.96
CA HIS A 94 -10.53 1.32 7.32
C HIS A 94 -9.03 1.54 7.12
N ILE A 95 -8.67 2.74 6.69
CA ILE A 95 -7.28 3.21 6.72
C ILE A 95 -7.14 3.98 8.03
N ASP A 96 -6.36 3.44 8.97
CA ASP A 96 -5.95 4.18 10.15
C ASP A 96 -4.87 5.21 9.72
N GLU A 97 -5.07 6.47 10.06
CA GLU A 97 -4.14 7.59 9.75
C GLU A 97 -2.92 7.62 10.69
#